data_AF-K9FPB7-F1
#
_entry.id   AF-K9FPB7-F1
#
_cell.length_a   1.000
_cell.length_b   1.000
_cell.length_c   1.000
_cell.angle_alpha   90.00
_cell.angle_beta   90.00
_cell.angle_gamma   90.00
#
_symmetry.space_group_name_H-M   'P 1'
#
loop_
_entity.id
_entity.type
_entity.pdbx_description
1 polymer ?
#
loop_
_entity_poly.entity_id
_entity_poly.type
_entity_poly.pdbx_seq_one_letter_code
_entity_poly.pdbx_strand_id
1 'polypeptide(L)'
;MTEVTREVNDYFLTHWDFPSEKSRKKFVAADFPGVTCLYFPKALDDRISFACRLLTVLFLIDDLLEFMSLEQGSAYNEKLIPISRGDVLPDRSVPVEYITYDLWESMRAKDRSMANEILEPVFVFMRAQTDRTRIRPMGLGSYLEYRERDVGKALLAALMRFSMALTISPVELTLLGEIDANCSKHLSVINDVYSYEKELRASKTAHAEGGALCTSVRILADEIAISIEAAKRVLIFMCRELESRHLVLVEELRANGRQSASLAAYVEGLEFQMSGNEEWSKTTLRYNNLV
;
A
#
# COMPACT_ATOMS: atom_id res chain seq x y z
N MET A 1 0.22 8.90 18.25
CA MET A 1 -0.10 9.13 16.83
C MET A 1 0.32 10.52 16.35
N THR A 2 -0.04 11.60 17.07
CA THR A 2 0.25 12.99 16.63
C THR A 2 1.73 13.38 16.54
N GLU A 3 2.62 12.72 17.30
CA GLU A 3 4.06 13.02 17.29
C GLU A 3 4.76 12.48 16.03
N VAL A 4 4.61 11.18 15.74
CA VAL A 4 5.20 10.56 14.53
C VAL A 4 4.63 11.15 13.25
N THR A 5 3.33 11.47 13.21
CA THR A 5 2.74 12.14 12.04
C THR A 5 3.40 13.48 11.76
N ARG A 6 3.67 14.28 12.80
CA ARG A 6 4.33 15.58 12.66
C ARG A 6 5.77 15.41 12.21
N GLU A 7 6.52 14.53 12.86
CA GLU A 7 7.93 14.25 12.53
C GLU A 7 8.10 13.86 11.06
N VAL A 8 7.28 12.93 10.58
CA VAL A 8 7.36 12.43 9.20
C VAL A 8 6.88 13.49 8.21
N ASN A 9 5.78 14.20 8.50
CA ASN A 9 5.32 15.28 7.63
C ASN A 9 6.36 16.41 7.52
N ASP A 10 6.97 16.84 8.63
CA ASP A 10 7.99 17.89 8.64
C ASP A 10 9.23 17.47 7.83
N TYR A 11 9.64 16.19 7.94
CA TYR A 11 10.73 15.65 7.13
C TYR A 11 10.43 15.75 5.63
N PHE A 12 9.28 15.24 5.16
CA PHE A 12 8.93 15.30 3.74
C PHE A 12 8.71 16.73 3.27
N LEU A 13 8.08 17.60 4.07
CA LEU A 13 7.94 19.02 3.73
C LEU A 13 9.30 19.70 3.55
N THR A 14 10.32 19.28 4.29
CA THR A 14 11.68 19.83 4.18
C THR A 14 12.44 19.27 2.98
N HIS A 15 12.32 17.98 2.72
CA HIS A 15 13.20 17.26 1.79
C HIS A 15 12.58 16.96 0.43
N TRP A 16 11.27 16.78 0.34
CA TRP A 16 10.59 16.48 -0.91
C TRP A 16 10.32 17.74 -1.74
N ASP A 17 10.54 17.64 -3.05
CA ASP A 17 10.32 18.75 -3.98
C ASP A 17 8.83 18.87 -4.36
N PHE A 18 8.07 19.55 -3.50
CA PHE A 18 6.68 19.85 -3.79
C PHE A 18 6.56 21.01 -4.78
N PRO A 19 5.78 20.87 -5.87
CA PRO A 19 5.73 21.89 -6.93
C PRO A 19 5.00 23.18 -6.51
N SER A 20 4.29 23.17 -5.38
CA SER A 20 3.58 24.34 -4.87
C SER A 20 3.19 24.20 -3.39
N GLU A 21 2.89 25.32 -2.75
CA GLU A 21 2.31 25.34 -1.40
C GLU A 21 0.93 24.65 -1.33
N LYS A 22 0.15 24.67 -2.43
CA LYS A 22 -1.10 23.90 -2.53
C LYS A 22 -0.82 22.39 -2.43
N SER A 23 0.22 21.90 -3.10
CA SER A 23 0.62 20.49 -3.04
C SER A 23 1.12 20.10 -1.65
N ARG A 24 1.86 20.98 -0.96
CA ARG A 24 2.28 20.78 0.44
C ARG A 24 1.10 20.64 1.39
N LYS A 25 0.08 21.50 1.25
CA LYS A 25 -1.16 21.40 2.02
C LYS A 25 -1.94 20.12 1.71
N LYS A 26 -2.04 19.73 0.44
CA LYS A 26 -2.69 18.48 0.02
C LYS A 26 -1.99 17.25 0.60
N PHE A 27 -0.65 17.26 0.63
CA PHE A 27 0.16 16.22 1.26
C PHE A 27 -0.16 16.05 2.74
N VAL A 28 -0.13 17.14 3.52
CA VAL A 28 -0.47 17.08 4.95
C VAL A 28 -1.92 16.63 5.17
N ALA A 29 -2.84 17.11 4.33
CA ALA A 29 -4.26 16.75 4.39
C ALA A 29 -4.54 15.27 4.05
N ALA A 30 -3.65 14.59 3.31
CA ALA A 30 -3.78 13.17 3.02
C ALA A 30 -3.50 12.28 4.25
N ASP A 31 -2.70 12.78 5.20
CA ASP A 31 -2.30 12.09 6.43
C ASP A 31 -1.74 10.67 6.19
N PHE A 32 -0.70 10.57 5.36
CA PHE A 32 -0.02 9.29 5.08
C PHE A 32 0.59 8.62 6.32
N PRO A 33 1.18 9.35 7.28
CA PRO A 33 1.59 8.72 8.54
C PRO A 33 0.39 8.20 9.34
N GLY A 34 -0.75 8.89 9.31
CA GLY A 34 -1.99 8.47 9.97
C GLY A 34 -2.50 7.11 9.50
N VAL A 35 -2.59 6.87 8.18
CA VAL A 35 -2.96 5.52 7.67
C VAL A 35 -1.97 4.46 8.11
N THR A 36 -0.69 4.79 8.18
CA THR A 36 0.34 3.84 8.61
C THR A 36 0.17 3.44 10.08
N CYS A 37 -0.19 4.39 10.94
CA CYS A 37 -0.52 4.10 12.35
C CYS A 37 -1.81 3.29 12.50
N LEU A 38 -2.78 3.47 11.60
CA LEU A 38 -3.99 2.65 11.55
C LEU A 38 -3.72 1.23 11.04
N TYR A 39 -2.78 1.06 10.10
CA TYR A 39 -2.33 -0.25 9.62
C TYR A 39 -1.54 -1.03 10.67
N PHE A 40 -0.67 -0.35 11.40
CA PHE A 40 0.26 -0.99 12.33
C PHE A 40 0.10 -0.44 13.75
N PRO A 41 -1.09 -0.55 14.37
CA PRO A 41 -1.36 0.07 15.69
C PRO A 41 -0.57 -0.61 16.82
N LYS A 42 -0.03 -1.81 16.58
CA LYS A 42 0.84 -2.56 17.51
C LYS A 42 2.33 -2.49 17.15
N ALA A 43 2.71 -1.61 16.22
CA ALA A 43 4.12 -1.36 15.94
C ALA A 43 4.86 -0.89 17.20
N LEU A 44 6.14 -1.23 17.30
CA LEU A 44 7.01 -0.71 18.35
C LEU A 44 7.20 0.81 18.15
N ASP A 45 7.20 1.55 19.26
CA ASP A 45 7.34 3.01 19.27
C ASP A 45 8.61 3.48 18.53
N ASP A 46 9.69 2.70 18.63
CA ASP A 46 10.98 2.97 18.02
C ASP A 46 11.12 2.40 16.58
N ARG A 47 10.04 1.88 16.00
CA ARG A 47 9.99 1.36 14.61
C ARG A 47 8.89 1.97 13.75
N ILE A 48 7.81 2.50 14.32
CA ILE A 48 6.65 3.00 13.56
C ILE A 48 7.03 4.14 12.58
N SER A 49 7.98 5.01 12.92
CA SER A 49 8.41 6.11 12.05
C SER A 49 9.04 5.63 10.74
N PHE A 50 9.73 4.48 10.72
CA PHE A 50 10.25 3.88 9.48
C PHE A 50 9.13 3.46 8.54
N ALA A 51 8.10 2.80 9.09
CA ALA A 51 6.94 2.39 8.30
C ALA A 51 6.21 3.61 7.73
N CYS A 52 6.00 4.64 8.55
CA CYS A 52 5.38 5.90 8.10
C CYS A 52 6.19 6.52 6.97
N ARG A 53 7.53 6.59 7.08
CA ARG A 53 8.39 7.15 6.03
C ARG A 53 8.35 6.35 4.74
N LEU A 54 8.38 5.01 4.82
CA LEU A 54 8.31 4.13 3.66
C LEU A 54 6.97 4.27 2.92
N LEU A 55 5.84 4.16 3.62
CA LEU A 55 4.54 4.31 2.95
C LEU A 55 4.34 5.73 2.41
N THR A 56 4.84 6.75 3.11
CA THR A 56 4.76 8.14 2.63
C THR A 56 5.51 8.35 1.31
N VAL A 57 6.75 7.86 1.18
CA VAL A 57 7.49 7.99 -0.08
C VAL A 57 6.85 7.17 -1.20
N LEU A 58 6.33 5.98 -0.91
CA LEU A 58 5.63 5.16 -1.89
C LEU A 58 4.33 5.82 -2.39
N PHE A 59 3.56 6.48 -1.51
CA PHE A 59 2.38 7.25 -1.93
C PHE A 59 2.74 8.47 -2.80
N LEU A 60 3.85 9.15 -2.50
CA LEU A 60 4.32 10.27 -3.30
C LEU A 60 4.78 9.82 -4.69
N ILE A 61 5.47 8.68 -4.77
CA ILE A 61 5.87 8.07 -6.05
C ILE A 61 4.64 7.61 -6.83
N ASP A 62 3.67 6.95 -6.19
CA ASP A 62 2.40 6.52 -6.80
C ASP A 62 1.69 7.68 -7.52
N ASP A 63 1.56 8.84 -6.87
CA ASP A 63 0.98 10.04 -7.48
C ASP A 63 1.80 10.59 -8.66
N LEU A 64 3.14 10.42 -8.65
CA LEU A 64 4.00 10.85 -9.78
C LEU A 64 3.85 9.93 -10.99
N LEU A 65 3.70 8.62 -10.77
CA LEU A 65 3.58 7.63 -11.85
C LEU A 65 2.32 7.84 -12.70
N GLU A 66 1.26 8.45 -12.15
CA GLU A 66 0.05 8.82 -12.89
C GLU A 66 0.36 9.76 -14.08
N PHE A 67 1.42 10.57 -13.99
CA PHE A 67 1.83 11.54 -15.01
C PHE A 67 2.90 11.02 -15.98
N MET A 68 3.22 9.72 -15.92
CA MET A 68 4.24 9.07 -16.74
C MET A 68 3.62 8.03 -17.70
N SER A 69 4.31 7.72 -18.79
CA SER A 69 4.07 6.47 -19.53
C SER A 69 4.48 5.26 -18.69
N LEU A 70 4.01 4.06 -19.03
CA LEU A 70 4.44 2.84 -18.30
C LEU A 70 5.96 2.63 -18.42
N GLU A 71 6.54 2.99 -19.57
CA GLU A 71 7.99 2.91 -19.79
C GLU A 71 8.76 3.91 -18.92
N GLN A 72 8.30 5.17 -18.87
CA GLN A 72 8.91 6.21 -18.02
C GLN A 72 8.78 5.86 -16.54
N GLY A 73 7.61 5.42 -16.10
CA GLY A 73 7.38 4.99 -14.72
C GLY A 73 8.22 3.77 -14.35
N SER A 74 8.35 2.80 -15.26
CA SER A 74 9.20 1.62 -15.05
C SER A 74 10.67 2.03 -14.92
N ALA A 75 11.17 2.91 -15.78
CA ALA A 75 12.53 3.45 -15.69
C ALA A 75 12.76 4.22 -14.38
N TYR A 76 11.77 5.01 -13.94
CA TYR A 76 11.81 5.74 -12.67
C TYR A 76 11.93 4.77 -11.48
N ASN A 77 11.07 3.75 -11.42
CA ASN A 77 11.08 2.75 -10.36
C ASN A 77 12.36 1.89 -10.36
N GLU A 78 12.79 1.39 -11.52
CA GLU A 78 14.01 0.57 -11.63
C GLU A 78 15.27 1.35 -11.24
N LYS A 79 15.30 2.69 -11.41
CA LYS A 79 16.41 3.52 -10.90
C LYS A 79 16.51 3.48 -9.37
N LEU A 80 15.38 3.43 -8.67
CA LEU A 80 15.32 3.46 -7.20
C LEU A 80 15.58 2.09 -6.56
N ILE A 81 15.41 0.99 -7.29
CA ILE A 81 15.63 -0.38 -6.78
C ILE A 81 17.07 -0.61 -6.27
N PRO A 82 18.14 -0.37 -7.04
CA PRO A 82 19.51 -0.56 -6.55
C PRO A 82 19.90 0.45 -5.46
N ILE A 83 19.30 1.64 -5.47
CA ILE A 83 19.47 2.63 -4.39
C ILE A 83 18.83 2.11 -3.10
N SER A 84 17.65 1.50 -3.18
CA SER A 84 16.96 0.87 -2.05
C SER A 84 17.78 -0.27 -1.43
N ARG A 85 18.45 -1.07 -2.27
CA ARG A 85 19.38 -2.11 -1.80
C ARG A 85 20.63 -1.54 -1.11
N GLY A 86 20.99 -0.30 -1.40
CA GLY A 86 22.25 0.33 -0.98
C GLY A 86 23.43 0.01 -1.90
N ASP A 87 23.17 -0.62 -3.05
CA ASP A 87 24.20 -1.02 -4.03
C ASP A 87 24.68 0.19 -4.86
N VAL A 88 23.84 1.22 -4.97
CA VAL A 88 24.11 2.46 -5.71
C VAL A 88 23.88 3.65 -4.76
N LEU A 89 24.83 4.57 -4.76
CA LEU A 89 24.70 5.83 -4.01
C LEU A 89 23.69 6.77 -4.70
N PRO A 90 22.90 7.52 -3.94
CA PRO A 90 21.92 8.44 -4.50
C PRO A 90 22.61 9.70 -5.03
N ASP A 91 22.04 10.32 -6.06
CA ASP A 91 22.32 11.73 -6.34
C ASP A 91 21.71 12.59 -5.23
N ARG A 92 22.56 13.25 -4.44
CA ARG A 92 22.13 14.09 -3.32
C ARG A 92 21.42 15.37 -3.77
N SER A 93 21.42 15.69 -5.05
CA SER A 93 20.60 16.77 -5.62
C SER A 93 19.18 16.31 -6.02
N VAL A 94 18.90 15.00 -6.01
CA VAL A 94 17.60 14.42 -6.38
C VAL A 94 16.88 13.88 -5.13
N PRO A 95 15.84 14.58 -4.62
CA PRO A 95 15.12 14.23 -3.40
C PRO A 95 14.72 12.77 -3.23
N VAL A 96 14.03 12.21 -4.22
CA VAL A 96 13.53 10.83 -4.13
C VAL A 96 14.67 9.82 -3.92
N GLU A 97 15.84 10.06 -4.53
CA GLU A 97 16.97 9.13 -4.44
C GLU A 97 17.55 9.10 -3.03
N TYR A 98 17.89 10.27 -2.48
CA TYR A 98 18.50 10.32 -1.16
C TYR A 98 17.53 10.00 -0.03
N ILE A 99 16.25 10.37 -0.15
CA ILE A 99 15.20 9.96 0.81
C ILE A 99 15.10 8.44 0.83
N THR A 100 15.07 7.81 -0.35
CA THR A 100 15.00 6.34 -0.48
C THR A 100 16.24 5.68 0.14
N TYR A 101 17.44 6.15 -0.22
CA TYR A 101 18.69 5.59 0.28
C TYR A 101 18.81 5.70 1.80
N ASP A 102 18.64 6.91 2.35
CA ASP A 102 18.83 7.16 3.78
C ASP A 102 17.79 6.40 4.61
N LEU A 103 16.54 6.29 4.12
CA LEU A 103 15.50 5.49 4.77
C LEU A 103 15.92 4.02 4.85
N TRP A 104 16.30 3.41 3.74
CA TRP A 104 16.67 2.00 3.72
C TRP A 104 17.93 1.70 4.53
N GLU A 105 18.93 2.59 4.50
CA GLU A 105 20.12 2.48 5.37
C GLU A 105 19.73 2.54 6.85
N SER A 106 18.85 3.47 7.23
CA SER A 106 18.40 3.59 8.62
C SER A 106 17.57 2.39 9.10
N MET A 107 16.73 1.82 8.23
CA MET A 107 16.00 0.57 8.52
C MET A 107 16.96 -0.61 8.69
N ARG A 108 17.97 -0.75 7.83
CA ARG A 108 19.01 -1.78 7.95
C ARG A 108 19.87 -1.60 9.21
N ALA A 109 20.15 -0.37 9.61
CA ALA A 109 20.85 -0.07 10.86
C ALA A 109 20.01 -0.46 12.08
N LYS A 110 18.68 -0.33 12.00
CA LYS A 110 17.74 -0.74 13.06
C LYS A 110 17.61 -2.26 13.16
N ASP A 111 17.37 -2.94 12.04
CA ASP A 111 17.21 -4.38 11.96
C ASP A 111 17.48 -4.85 10.52
N ARG A 112 18.73 -5.24 10.25
CA ARG A 112 19.17 -5.61 8.90
C ARG A 112 18.39 -6.80 8.32
N SER A 113 18.06 -7.80 9.15
CA SER A 113 17.37 -9.00 8.66
C SER A 113 15.96 -8.67 8.22
N MET A 114 15.17 -8.06 9.10
CA MET A 114 13.78 -7.74 8.81
C MET A 114 13.65 -6.63 7.75
N ALA A 115 14.57 -5.65 7.72
CA ALA A 115 14.58 -4.63 6.67
C ALA A 115 14.80 -5.27 5.29
N ASN A 116 15.74 -6.21 5.16
CA ASN A 116 16.02 -6.87 3.89
C ASN A 116 14.86 -7.75 3.40
N GLU A 117 14.04 -8.29 4.31
CA GLU A 117 12.81 -9.04 3.96
C GLU A 117 11.72 -8.17 3.30
N ILE A 118 11.80 -6.83 3.40
CA ILE A 118 10.83 -5.90 2.80
C ILE A 118 11.22 -5.50 1.37
N LEU A 119 12.50 -5.63 0.98
CA LEU A 119 13.02 -5.14 -0.30
C LEU A 119 12.30 -5.76 -1.52
N GLU A 120 12.33 -7.08 -1.65
CA GLU A 120 11.69 -7.76 -2.80
C GLU A 120 10.17 -7.55 -2.85
N PRO A 121 9.41 -7.61 -1.73
CA PRO A 121 8.00 -7.20 -1.72
C PRO A 121 7.75 -5.77 -2.25
N VAL A 122 8.61 -4.81 -1.91
CA VAL A 122 8.53 -3.44 -2.44
C VAL A 122 8.82 -3.41 -3.94
N PHE A 123 9.82 -4.16 -4.41
CA PHE A 123 10.17 -4.19 -5.84
C PHE A 123 9.07 -4.85 -6.69
N VAL A 124 8.43 -5.89 -6.18
CA VAL A 124 7.26 -6.52 -6.83
C VAL A 124 6.13 -5.50 -6.97
N PHE A 125 5.84 -4.75 -5.90
CA PHE A 125 4.86 -3.67 -5.92
C PHE A 125 5.21 -2.58 -6.94
N MET A 126 6.43 -2.05 -6.91
CA MET A 126 6.89 -1.00 -7.83
C MET A 126 6.81 -1.42 -9.29
N ARG A 127 7.11 -2.69 -9.60
CA ARG A 127 7.00 -3.22 -10.96
C ARG A 127 5.54 -3.40 -11.40
N ALA A 128 4.66 -3.78 -10.47
CA ALA A 128 3.23 -3.94 -10.74
C ALA A 128 2.55 -2.61 -11.10
N GLN A 129 2.94 -1.49 -10.48
CA GLN A 129 2.42 -0.15 -10.78
C GLN A 129 2.61 0.27 -12.25
N THR A 130 3.56 -0.33 -12.95
CA THR A 130 3.88 -0.04 -14.36
C THR A 130 3.65 -1.23 -15.30
N ASP A 131 3.01 -2.30 -14.82
CA ASP A 131 2.74 -3.49 -15.62
C ASP A 131 1.73 -3.15 -16.74
N ARG A 132 2.03 -3.59 -17.97
CA ARG A 132 1.14 -3.40 -19.13
C ARG A 132 -0.22 -4.08 -18.97
N THR A 133 -0.37 -5.01 -18.03
CA THR A 133 -1.64 -5.63 -17.67
C THR A 133 -2.67 -4.59 -17.20
N ARG A 134 -2.23 -3.45 -16.64
CA ARG A 134 -3.09 -2.33 -16.19
C ARG A 134 -3.99 -1.75 -17.28
N ILE A 135 -3.51 -1.76 -18.52
CA ILE A 135 -4.23 -1.18 -19.67
C ILE A 135 -4.91 -2.24 -20.54
N ARG A 136 -4.90 -3.50 -20.09
CA ARG A 136 -5.58 -4.60 -20.76
C ARG A 136 -6.93 -4.86 -20.11
N PRO A 137 -7.95 -5.30 -20.87
CA PRO A 137 -9.20 -5.76 -20.29
C PRO A 137 -8.93 -6.90 -19.30
N MET A 138 -9.53 -6.81 -18.11
CA MET A 138 -9.49 -7.82 -17.07
C MET A 138 -10.91 -8.05 -16.56
N GLY A 139 -11.21 -9.31 -16.21
CA GLY A 139 -12.37 -9.59 -15.38
C GLY A 139 -12.05 -9.45 -13.89
N LEU A 140 -13.08 -9.43 -13.03
CA LEU A 140 -12.90 -9.16 -11.60
C LEU A 140 -11.91 -10.12 -10.91
N GLY A 141 -11.95 -11.42 -11.24
CA GLY A 141 -11.02 -12.40 -10.68
C GLY A 141 -9.56 -12.12 -11.04
N SER A 142 -9.26 -12.00 -12.34
CA SER A 142 -7.91 -11.67 -12.83
C SER A 142 -7.41 -10.31 -12.33
N TYR A 143 -8.33 -9.35 -12.15
CA TYR A 143 -8.01 -8.06 -11.57
C TYR A 143 -7.52 -8.21 -10.13
N LEU A 144 -8.23 -8.96 -9.28
CA LEU A 144 -7.85 -9.15 -7.89
C LEU A 144 -6.51 -9.89 -7.74
N GLU A 145 -6.20 -10.84 -8.63
CA GLU A 145 -4.89 -11.50 -8.69
C GLU A 145 -3.76 -10.53 -9.06
N TYR A 146 -3.99 -9.68 -10.07
CA TYR A 146 -3.05 -8.62 -10.43
C TYR A 146 -2.88 -7.62 -9.27
N ARG A 147 -4.00 -7.18 -8.69
CA ARG A 147 -4.09 -6.10 -7.71
C ARG A 147 -3.43 -6.47 -6.38
N GLU A 148 -3.27 -7.75 -6.06
CA GLU A 148 -2.49 -8.19 -4.90
C GLU A 148 -1.05 -7.65 -4.90
N ARG A 149 -0.41 -7.62 -6.08
CA ARG A 149 0.94 -7.06 -6.23
C ARG A 149 0.91 -5.53 -6.23
N ASP A 150 -0.06 -4.96 -6.93
CA ASP A 150 -0.19 -3.50 -7.14
C ASP A 150 -0.72 -2.73 -5.93
N VAL A 151 -1.49 -3.37 -5.04
CA VAL A 151 -1.86 -2.82 -3.72
C VAL A 151 -0.72 -2.99 -2.71
N GLY A 152 0.24 -3.86 -3.01
CA GLY A 152 1.39 -4.10 -2.16
C GLY A 152 1.13 -5.01 -0.96
N LYS A 153 0.24 -6.02 -1.05
CA LYS A 153 -0.08 -6.87 0.10
C LYS A 153 1.15 -7.47 0.79
N ALA A 154 2.09 -7.99 -0.02
CA ALA A 154 3.33 -8.58 0.48
C ALA A 154 4.23 -7.54 1.18
N LEU A 155 4.25 -6.29 0.68
CA LEU A 155 5.03 -5.21 1.28
C LEU A 155 4.44 -4.82 2.63
N LEU A 156 3.11 -4.70 2.74
CA LEU A 156 2.43 -4.36 3.99
C LEU A 156 2.60 -5.46 5.05
N ALA A 157 2.56 -6.73 4.63
CA ALA A 157 2.85 -7.86 5.51
C ALA A 157 4.29 -7.85 6.05
N ALA A 158 5.29 -7.66 5.18
CA ALA A 158 6.68 -7.58 5.59
C ALA A 158 6.95 -6.36 6.49
N LEU A 159 6.36 -5.20 6.14
CA LEU A 159 6.51 -3.97 6.91
C LEU A 159 5.84 -4.03 8.28
N MET A 160 4.67 -4.69 8.38
CA MET A 160 4.03 -4.99 9.66
C MET A 160 4.93 -5.85 10.54
N ARG A 161 5.51 -6.93 9.97
CA ARG A 161 6.44 -7.78 10.72
C ARG A 161 7.65 -6.99 11.21
N PHE A 162 8.25 -6.17 10.35
CA PHE A 162 9.35 -5.29 10.73
C PHE A 162 8.94 -4.33 11.86
N SER A 163 7.81 -3.63 11.73
CA SER A 163 7.39 -2.60 12.68
C SER A 163 7.06 -3.17 14.05
N MET A 164 6.54 -4.40 14.11
CA MET A 164 6.21 -5.11 15.35
C MET A 164 7.38 -5.96 15.90
N ALA A 165 8.52 -6.02 15.20
CA ALA A 165 9.58 -7.01 15.44
C ALA A 165 9.03 -8.46 15.50
N LEU A 166 8.03 -8.76 14.68
CA LEU A 166 7.31 -10.02 14.69
C LEU A 166 8.00 -11.05 13.78
N THR A 167 8.82 -11.91 14.39
CA THR A 167 9.43 -13.04 13.69
C THR A 167 8.44 -14.18 13.51
N ILE A 168 8.34 -14.66 12.27
CA ILE A 168 7.52 -15.80 11.86
C ILE A 168 8.42 -16.71 11.04
N SER A 169 8.41 -18.01 11.32
CA SER A 169 9.24 -18.94 10.58
C SER A 169 8.78 -19.08 9.11
N PRO A 170 9.67 -19.41 8.17
CA PRO A 170 9.28 -19.66 6.78
C PRO A 170 8.19 -20.73 6.63
N VAL A 171 8.20 -21.74 7.52
CA VAL A 171 7.17 -22.80 7.54
C VAL A 171 5.81 -22.26 7.99
N GLU A 172 5.78 -21.34 8.95
CA GLU A 172 4.53 -20.70 9.37
C GLU A 172 4.00 -19.72 8.32
N LEU A 173 4.88 -19.00 7.61
CA LEU A 173 4.48 -18.10 6.51
C LEU A 173 3.76 -18.85 5.38
N THR A 174 4.12 -20.11 5.10
CA THR A 174 3.43 -20.89 4.06
C THR A 174 1.99 -21.25 4.43
N LEU A 175 1.63 -21.20 5.72
CA LEU A 175 0.27 -21.44 6.20
C LEU A 175 -0.66 -20.22 5.99
N LEU A 176 -0.09 -19.04 5.72
CA LEU A 176 -0.83 -17.78 5.66
C LEU A 176 -1.33 -17.43 4.26
N GLY A 177 -0.98 -18.21 3.22
CA GLY A 177 -1.25 -17.86 1.82
C GLY A 177 -2.72 -17.52 1.53
N GLU A 178 -3.67 -18.32 2.01
CA GLU A 178 -5.09 -18.05 1.79
C GLU A 178 -5.61 -16.84 2.61
N ILE A 179 -5.13 -16.69 3.84
CA ILE A 179 -5.48 -15.56 4.72
C ILE A 179 -4.96 -14.25 4.12
N ASP A 180 -3.70 -14.24 3.66
CA ASP A 180 -3.07 -13.09 3.01
C ASP A 180 -3.78 -12.73 1.71
N ALA A 181 -4.11 -13.71 0.87
CA ALA A 181 -4.85 -13.49 -0.37
C ALA A 181 -6.29 -13.00 -0.12
N ASN A 182 -6.93 -13.40 0.99
CA ASN A 182 -8.24 -12.88 1.38
C ASN A 182 -8.15 -11.42 1.85
N CYS A 183 -7.19 -11.11 2.73
CA CYS A 183 -6.90 -9.76 3.20
C CYS A 183 -6.55 -8.82 2.04
N SER A 184 -5.76 -9.29 1.08
CA SER A 184 -5.40 -8.56 -0.15
C SER A 184 -6.62 -8.06 -0.92
N LYS A 185 -7.61 -8.94 -1.13
CA LYS A 185 -8.85 -8.59 -1.84
C LYS A 185 -9.62 -7.49 -1.10
N HIS A 186 -9.71 -7.60 0.22
CA HIS A 186 -10.38 -6.59 1.05
C HIS A 186 -9.70 -5.23 0.94
N LEU A 187 -8.39 -5.17 1.17
CA LEU A 187 -7.60 -3.93 1.07
C LEU A 187 -7.76 -3.26 -0.30
N SER A 188 -7.66 -4.06 -1.36
CA SER A 188 -7.78 -3.60 -2.75
C SER A 188 -9.16 -3.00 -3.02
N VAL A 189 -10.23 -3.72 -2.67
CA VAL A 189 -11.59 -3.30 -3.01
C VAL A 189 -12.04 -2.11 -2.17
N ILE A 190 -11.70 -2.08 -0.88
CA ILE A 190 -11.96 -0.90 -0.06
C ILE A 190 -11.24 0.32 -0.63
N ASN A 191 -9.97 0.18 -1.02
CA ASN A 191 -9.23 1.28 -1.64
C ASN A 191 -9.93 1.76 -2.89
N ASP A 192 -10.20 0.86 -3.84
CA ASP A 192 -10.86 1.14 -5.11
C ASP A 192 -12.21 1.87 -4.95
N VAL A 193 -13.02 1.48 -3.96
CA VAL A 193 -14.33 2.08 -3.70
C VAL A 193 -14.20 3.55 -3.29
N TYR A 194 -13.28 3.86 -2.37
CA TYR A 194 -13.10 5.22 -1.85
C TYR A 194 -12.22 6.08 -2.76
N SER A 195 -11.24 5.49 -3.46
CA SER A 195 -10.33 6.20 -4.37
C SER A 195 -10.94 6.47 -5.74
N TYR A 196 -12.06 5.84 -6.10
CA TYR A 196 -12.62 5.87 -7.46
C TYR A 196 -12.70 7.28 -8.07
N GLU A 197 -13.21 8.28 -7.32
CA GLU A 197 -13.35 9.64 -7.87
C GLU A 197 -12.02 10.38 -8.03
N LYS A 198 -11.00 10.03 -7.24
CA LYS A 198 -9.62 10.50 -7.45
C LYS A 198 -9.09 9.89 -8.75
N GLU A 199 -9.20 8.58 -8.90
CA GLU A 199 -8.66 7.84 -10.06
C GLU A 199 -9.39 8.18 -11.36
N LEU A 200 -10.71 8.38 -11.33
CA LEU A 200 -11.48 8.82 -12.49
C LEU A 200 -11.09 10.23 -12.96
N ARG A 201 -10.68 11.11 -12.04
CA ARG A 201 -10.12 12.42 -12.41
C ARG A 201 -8.73 12.24 -13.04
N ALA A 202 -7.86 11.46 -12.41
CA ALA A 202 -6.53 11.16 -12.94
C ALA A 202 -6.61 10.58 -14.36
N SER A 203 -7.54 9.66 -14.63
CA SER A 203 -7.72 9.07 -15.97
C SER A 203 -8.18 10.04 -17.06
N LYS A 204 -8.63 11.24 -16.68
CA LYS A 204 -9.05 12.30 -17.60
C LYS A 204 -8.00 13.41 -17.75
N THR A 205 -7.10 13.57 -16.77
CA THR A 205 -6.18 14.72 -16.69
C THR A 205 -4.70 14.34 -16.68
N ALA A 206 -4.35 13.11 -16.32
CA ALA A 206 -2.97 12.63 -16.23
C ALA A 206 -2.55 11.92 -17.53
N HIS A 207 -1.41 11.21 -17.50
CA HIS A 207 -0.93 10.50 -18.70
C HIS A 207 -1.85 9.33 -19.03
N ALA A 208 -2.10 9.08 -20.33
CA ALA A 208 -3.09 8.09 -20.77
C ALA A 208 -2.80 6.66 -20.28
N GLU A 209 -1.53 6.32 -20.07
CA GLU A 209 -1.13 5.01 -19.56
C GLU A 209 -1.01 4.97 -18.03
N GLY A 210 -0.20 5.86 -17.41
CA GLY A 210 0.01 5.88 -15.96
C GLY A 210 -1.26 6.22 -15.18
N GLY A 211 -2.09 7.12 -15.71
CA GLY A 211 -3.39 7.50 -15.13
C GLY A 211 -4.55 6.60 -15.55
N ALA A 212 -4.31 5.48 -16.25
CA ALA A 212 -5.38 4.61 -16.73
C ALA A 212 -6.27 4.10 -15.58
N LEU A 213 -7.59 4.13 -15.80
CA LEU A 213 -8.56 3.73 -14.78
C LEU A 213 -8.62 2.19 -14.67
N CYS A 214 -7.93 1.64 -13.67
CA CYS A 214 -7.79 0.21 -13.44
C CYS A 214 -8.28 -0.17 -12.02
N THR A 215 -9.60 -0.30 -11.87
CA THR A 215 -10.29 -0.42 -10.56
C THR A 215 -11.42 -1.46 -10.62
N SER A 216 -11.59 -2.23 -9.55
CA SER A 216 -12.69 -3.20 -9.41
C SER A 216 -14.08 -2.56 -9.57
N VAL A 217 -14.24 -1.29 -9.18
CA VAL A 217 -15.50 -0.54 -9.33
C VAL A 217 -15.90 -0.43 -10.79
N ARG A 218 -14.95 -0.08 -11.67
CA ARG A 218 -15.23 0.07 -13.10
C ARG A 218 -15.45 -1.30 -13.74
N ILE A 219 -14.62 -2.28 -13.41
CA ILE A 219 -14.70 -3.64 -13.95
C ILE A 219 -16.07 -4.26 -13.63
N LEU A 220 -16.49 -4.24 -12.36
CA LEU A 220 -17.77 -4.81 -11.96
C LEU A 220 -18.94 -4.05 -12.61
N ALA A 221 -18.90 -2.71 -12.64
CA ALA A 221 -19.96 -1.92 -13.26
C ALA A 221 -20.18 -2.31 -14.73
N ASP A 222 -19.09 -2.58 -15.47
CA ASP A 222 -19.13 -2.97 -16.87
C ASP A 222 -19.57 -4.42 -17.07
N GLU A 223 -19.03 -5.36 -16.28
CA GLU A 223 -19.33 -6.80 -16.41
C GLU A 223 -20.81 -7.13 -16.21
N ILE A 224 -21.47 -6.45 -15.26
CA ILE A 224 -22.88 -6.71 -14.92
C ILE A 224 -23.82 -5.55 -15.26
N ALA A 225 -23.34 -4.57 -16.04
CA ALA A 225 -24.12 -3.45 -16.59
C ALA A 225 -24.92 -2.65 -15.52
N ILE A 226 -24.24 -2.24 -14.45
CA ILE A 226 -24.82 -1.42 -13.37
C ILE A 226 -24.11 -0.07 -13.25
N SER A 227 -24.72 0.87 -12.51
CA SER A 227 -24.06 2.16 -12.23
C SER A 227 -22.85 2.00 -11.32
N ILE A 228 -21.91 2.95 -11.40
CA ILE A 228 -20.74 3.03 -10.51
C ILE A 228 -21.14 2.96 -9.03
N GLU A 229 -22.17 3.72 -8.64
CA GLU A 229 -22.65 3.73 -7.26
C GLU A 229 -23.27 2.39 -6.84
N ALA A 230 -23.90 1.66 -7.77
CA ALA A 230 -24.36 0.30 -7.49
C ALA A 230 -23.18 -0.67 -7.35
N ALA A 231 -22.16 -0.58 -8.21
CA ALA A 231 -20.96 -1.40 -8.11
C ALA A 231 -20.23 -1.18 -6.79
N LYS A 232 -20.05 0.07 -6.34
CA LYS A 232 -19.49 0.40 -5.01
C LYS A 232 -20.25 -0.30 -3.88
N ARG A 233 -21.60 -0.25 -3.89
CA ARG A 233 -22.42 -0.92 -2.86
C ARG A 233 -22.26 -2.44 -2.86
N VAL A 234 -22.22 -3.07 -4.04
CA VAL A 234 -21.99 -4.51 -4.17
C VAL A 234 -20.60 -4.89 -3.66
N LEU A 235 -19.57 -4.13 -4.02
CA LEU A 235 -18.19 -4.35 -3.59
C LEU A 235 -18.00 -4.17 -2.08
N ILE A 236 -18.67 -3.19 -1.45
CA ILE A 236 -18.67 -3.06 0.01
C ILE A 236 -19.31 -4.28 0.68
N PHE A 237 -20.40 -4.81 0.14
CA PHE A 237 -20.99 -6.04 0.67
C PHE A 237 -20.05 -7.24 0.52
N MET A 238 -19.38 -7.37 -0.63
CA MET A 238 -18.34 -8.38 -0.85
C MET A 238 -17.19 -8.26 0.17
N CYS A 239 -16.80 -7.06 0.59
CA CYS A 239 -15.79 -6.88 1.64
C CYS A 239 -16.23 -7.45 3.00
N ARG A 240 -17.52 -7.39 3.34
CA ARG A 240 -18.05 -8.01 4.58
C ARG A 240 -18.03 -9.53 4.53
N GLU A 241 -18.22 -10.10 3.34
CA GLU A 241 -18.03 -11.54 3.12
C GLU A 241 -16.54 -11.93 3.27
N LEU A 242 -15.61 -11.09 2.80
CA LEU A 242 -14.17 -11.30 2.98
C LEU A 242 -13.75 -11.20 4.46
N GLU A 243 -14.34 -10.29 5.24
CA GLU A 243 -14.14 -10.24 6.70
C GLU A 243 -14.64 -11.51 7.38
N SER A 244 -15.83 -11.97 7.02
CA SER A 244 -16.39 -13.22 7.56
C SER A 244 -15.52 -14.43 7.18
N ARG A 245 -15.02 -14.48 5.94
CA ARG A 245 -14.08 -15.51 5.48
C ARG A 245 -12.76 -15.45 6.25
N HIS A 246 -12.26 -14.26 6.58
CA HIS A 246 -11.05 -14.11 7.38
C HIS A 246 -11.20 -14.78 8.75
N LEU A 247 -12.30 -14.51 9.46
CA LEU A 247 -12.58 -15.11 10.77
C LEU A 247 -12.66 -16.65 10.68
N VAL A 248 -13.30 -17.18 9.64
CA VAL A 248 -13.35 -18.63 9.40
C VAL A 248 -11.95 -19.22 9.20
N LEU A 249 -11.13 -18.61 8.34
CA LEU A 249 -9.76 -19.08 8.08
C LEU A 249 -8.87 -19.03 9.32
N VAL A 250 -9.02 -17.98 10.15
CA VAL A 250 -8.28 -17.86 11.42
C VAL A 250 -8.69 -18.94 12.41
N GLU A 251 -9.99 -19.24 12.51
CA GLU A 251 -10.48 -20.32 13.37
C GLU A 251 -10.03 -21.70 12.85
N GLU A 252 -10.03 -21.94 11.54
CA GLU A 252 -9.46 -23.16 10.95
C GLU A 252 -7.97 -23.32 11.27
N LEU A 253 -7.18 -22.24 11.21
CA LEU A 253 -5.77 -22.24 11.58
C LEU A 253 -5.57 -22.60 13.07
N ARG A 254 -6.43 -22.06 13.94
CA ARG A 254 -6.44 -22.35 15.38
C ARG A 254 -6.84 -23.79 15.68
N ALA A 255 -7.95 -24.26 15.12
CA ALA A 255 -8.51 -25.59 15.34
C ALA A 255 -7.56 -26.72 14.90
N ASN A 256 -6.75 -26.48 13.87
CA ASN A 256 -5.73 -27.42 13.41
C ASN A 256 -4.47 -27.47 14.31
N GLY A 257 -4.43 -26.73 15.42
CA GLY A 257 -3.28 -26.68 16.33
C GLY A 257 -2.04 -26.02 15.73
N ARG A 258 -2.19 -25.27 14.64
CA ARG A 258 -1.08 -24.66 13.87
C ARG A 258 -0.83 -23.20 14.24
N GLN A 259 -1.65 -22.61 15.11
CA GLN A 259 -1.53 -21.21 15.50
C GLN A 259 -0.52 -21.05 16.65
N SER A 260 0.68 -20.56 16.33
CA SER A 260 1.61 -20.04 17.34
C SER A 260 1.18 -18.65 17.82
N ALA A 261 1.78 -18.16 18.90
CA ALA A 261 1.56 -16.80 19.37
C ALA A 261 1.93 -15.74 18.31
N SER A 262 3.02 -15.98 17.56
CA SER A 262 3.42 -15.08 16.47
C SER A 262 2.41 -15.07 15.32
N LEU A 263 1.85 -16.24 14.96
CA LEU A 263 0.79 -16.32 13.95
C LEU A 263 -0.51 -15.66 14.42
N ALA A 264 -0.86 -15.79 15.70
CA ALA A 264 -2.01 -15.09 16.27
C ALA A 264 -1.84 -13.56 16.18
N ALA A 265 -0.67 -13.04 16.53
CA ALA A 265 -0.38 -11.60 16.39
C ALA A 265 -0.36 -11.14 14.92
N TYR A 266 0.09 -11.99 14.00
CA TYR A 266 0.11 -11.68 12.57
C TYR A 266 -1.31 -11.55 12.00
N VAL A 267 -2.19 -12.53 12.26
CA VAL A 267 -3.55 -12.50 11.71
C VAL A 267 -4.38 -11.36 12.31
N GLU A 268 -4.20 -11.07 13.60
CA GLU A 268 -4.78 -9.86 14.23
C GLU A 268 -4.23 -8.57 13.59
N GLY A 269 -2.93 -8.56 13.26
CA GLY A 269 -2.31 -7.50 12.48
C GLY A 269 -2.98 -7.26 11.12
N LEU A 270 -3.41 -8.32 10.43
CA LEU A 270 -4.15 -8.21 9.17
C LEU A 270 -5.56 -7.62 9.38
N GLU A 271 -6.23 -7.93 10.49
CA GLU A 271 -7.51 -7.31 10.85
C GLU A 271 -7.36 -5.79 11.05
N PHE A 272 -6.27 -5.35 11.69
CA PHE A 272 -5.96 -3.92 11.81
C PHE A 272 -5.66 -3.26 10.47
N GLN A 273 -4.96 -3.94 9.55
CA GLN A 273 -4.77 -3.40 8.20
C GLN A 273 -6.10 -3.20 7.47
N MET A 274 -6.98 -4.20 7.48
CA MET A 274 -8.29 -4.14 6.82
C MET A 274 -9.17 -3.02 7.39
N SER A 275 -9.33 -2.98 8.72
CA SER A 275 -10.16 -1.97 9.40
C SER A 275 -9.55 -0.57 9.34
N GLY A 276 -8.23 -0.46 9.52
CA GLY A 276 -7.50 0.80 9.42
C GLY A 276 -7.52 1.40 8.02
N ASN A 277 -7.45 0.57 6.98
CA ASN A 277 -7.60 0.98 5.57
C ASN A 277 -8.95 1.63 5.35
N GLU A 278 -10.00 0.96 5.81
CA GLU A 278 -11.35 1.44 5.64
C GLU A 278 -11.58 2.75 6.39
N GLU A 279 -11.12 2.86 7.64
CA GLU A 279 -11.28 4.06 8.46
C GLU A 279 -10.56 5.27 7.85
N TRP A 280 -9.31 5.10 7.43
CA TRP A 280 -8.58 6.17 6.75
C TRP A 280 -9.20 6.52 5.40
N SER A 281 -9.58 5.52 4.60
CA SER A 281 -10.16 5.74 3.27
C SER A 281 -11.49 6.51 3.33
N LYS A 282 -12.29 6.28 4.38
CA LYS A 282 -13.52 7.04 4.64
C LYS A 282 -13.28 8.50 4.98
N THR A 283 -12.16 8.83 5.62
CA THR A 283 -11.97 10.13 6.28
C THR A 283 -10.91 11.01 5.61
N THR A 284 -9.97 10.42 4.88
CA THR A 284 -8.86 11.16 4.27
C THR A 284 -9.34 12.18 3.25
N LEU A 285 -8.76 13.37 3.29
CA LEU A 285 -8.98 14.41 2.29
C LEU A 285 -8.32 14.07 0.95
N ARG A 286 -7.49 13.01 0.88
CA ARG A 286 -6.98 12.48 -0.38
C ARG A 286 -8.12 12.01 -1.30
N TYR A 287 -9.16 11.39 -0.73
CA TYR A 287 -10.29 10.82 -1.46
C TYR A 287 -11.53 11.73 -1.40
N ASN A 288 -11.73 12.42 -0.27
CA ASN A 288 -12.94 13.22 -0.02
C ASN A 288 -12.84 14.70 -0.42
N ASN A 289 -11.70 15.18 -0.93
CA ASN A 289 -11.61 16.57 -1.37
C ASN A 289 -12.44 16.81 -2.64
N LEU A 290 -13.56 17.52 -2.46
CA LEU A 290 -14.41 18.12 -3.48
C LEU A 290 -13.89 19.48 -4.00
N VAL A 291 -12.60 19.77 -3.86
CA VAL A 291 -11.99 21.08 -4.20
C VAL A 291 -10.90 20.96 -5.25
#